data_AF-A0A7X1FP80-F1
#
_entry.id   AF-A0A7X1FP80-F1
#
_cell.length_a   1.000
_cell.length_b   1.000
_cell.length_c   1.000
_cell.angle_alpha   90.00
_cell.angle_beta   90.00
_cell.angle_gamma   90.00
#
_symmetry.space_group_name_H-M   'P 1'
#
loop_
_entity.id
_entity.type
_entity.pdbx_description
1 polymer ?
#
loop_
_entity_poly.entity_id
_entity_poly.type
_entity_poly.pdbx_seq_one_letter_code
_entity_poly.pdbx_strand_id
1 'polypeptide(L)'
;MRDWQAVRHAADIQYAPLQIPDQKVEIPGWLQWLGKALEAIFGPLGRWLGIAWPVFEKILLALAVVLLALLLWQVLRRLRLPRKAQAPEAAHWTPDRAAALVLLEDADRLAAEGRYDEAAHLLLQRSVGQIGAARPDWLGPASTAREITHLPGLPEGARRAFAVIAGRVERSLFALRPLGREDWTTARAAYADFALAPLPSADGAR
;
A
#
# COMPACT_ATOMS: atom_id res chain seq x y z
N MET A 1 -11.45 -53.66 22.65
CA MET A 1 -10.99 -52.49 23.44
C MET A 1 -9.97 -52.90 24.52
N ARG A 2 -8.87 -53.59 24.16
CA ARG A 2 -7.89 -54.14 25.14
C ARG A 2 -6.43 -53.72 24.87
N ASP A 3 -6.11 -53.33 23.64
CA ASP A 3 -4.71 -53.07 23.25
C ASP A 3 -4.18 -51.72 23.77
N TRP A 4 -5.04 -50.71 23.84
CA TRP A 4 -4.65 -49.40 24.41
C TRP A 4 -4.34 -49.45 25.90
N GLN A 5 -4.98 -50.36 26.65
CA GLN A 5 -4.67 -50.58 28.07
C GLN A 5 -3.29 -51.24 28.25
N ALA A 6 -2.93 -52.19 27.37
CA ALA A 6 -1.63 -52.83 27.40
C ALA A 6 -0.49 -51.83 27.16
N VAL A 7 -0.65 -50.93 26.18
CA VAL A 7 0.33 -49.86 25.91
C VAL A 7 0.42 -48.87 27.08
N ARG A 8 -0.72 -48.48 27.68
CA ARG A 8 -0.73 -47.58 28.84
C ARG A 8 0.05 -48.12 30.04
N HIS A 9 0.06 -49.43 30.25
CA HIS A 9 0.70 -50.06 31.41
C HIS A 9 2.15 -50.53 31.16
N ALA A 10 2.68 -50.33 29.95
CA ALA A 10 4.06 -50.62 29.62
C ALA A 10 4.98 -49.61 30.36
N ALA A 11 5.72 -50.10 31.37
CA ALA A 11 6.56 -49.28 32.23
C ALA A 11 7.80 -48.72 31.52
N ASP A 12 8.18 -49.31 30.40
CA ASP A 12 9.28 -48.90 29.50
C ASP A 12 8.99 -47.61 28.73
N ILE A 13 7.71 -47.20 28.62
CA ILE A 13 7.29 -45.92 28.02
C ILE A 13 6.77 -44.92 29.06
N GLN A 14 6.72 -45.31 30.34
CA GLN A 14 6.32 -44.44 31.43
C GLN A 14 7.52 -43.69 31.99
N TYR A 15 7.65 -42.43 31.58
CA TYR A 15 8.61 -41.52 32.17
C TYR A 15 8.20 -41.19 33.60
N ALA A 16 9.04 -41.52 34.58
CA ALA A 16 8.90 -41.02 35.94
C ALA A 16 9.14 -39.50 35.93
N PRO A 17 8.34 -38.68 36.66
CA PRO A 17 8.62 -37.25 36.78
C PRO A 17 10.03 -37.07 37.33
N LEU A 18 10.92 -36.51 36.51
CA LEU A 18 12.27 -36.16 36.94
C LEU A 18 12.13 -35.12 38.05
N GLN A 19 12.67 -35.42 39.24
CA GLN A 19 12.81 -34.41 40.28
C GLN A 19 13.86 -33.41 39.79
N ILE A 20 13.39 -32.29 39.23
CA ILE A 20 14.27 -31.19 38.83
C ILE A 20 14.76 -30.56 40.14
N PRO A 21 16.06 -30.66 40.48
CA PRO A 21 16.57 -29.95 41.65
C PRO A 21 16.32 -28.46 41.43
N ASP A 22 15.85 -27.77 42.46
CA ASP A 22 15.65 -26.32 42.46
C ASP A 22 17.01 -25.62 42.44
N GLN A 23 17.70 -25.69 41.30
CA GLN A 23 18.91 -24.96 41.05
C GLN A 23 18.51 -23.53 40.70
N LYS A 24 18.69 -22.64 41.68
CA LYS A 24 18.69 -21.20 41.43
C LYS A 24 19.78 -20.93 40.39
N VAL A 25 19.37 -20.61 39.18
CA VAL A 25 20.28 -20.22 38.10
C VAL A 25 20.93 -18.91 38.52
N GLU A 26 22.17 -18.97 38.98
CA GLU A 26 22.95 -17.78 39.27
C GLU A 26 23.32 -17.09 37.96
N ILE A 27 22.94 -15.81 37.83
CA ILE A 27 23.24 -15.02 36.65
C ILE A 27 24.76 -14.92 36.49
N PRO A 28 25.35 -15.31 35.34
CA PRO A 28 26.79 -15.27 35.13
C PRO A 28 27.40 -13.89 35.40
N GLY A 29 28.58 -13.84 36.02
CA GLY A 29 29.21 -12.59 36.45
C GLY A 29 29.46 -11.57 35.32
N TRP A 30 29.76 -12.03 34.10
CA TRP A 30 29.91 -11.15 32.93
C TRP A 30 28.59 -10.48 32.53
N LEU A 31 27.45 -11.16 32.73
CA LEU A 31 26.13 -10.64 32.41
C LEU A 31 25.68 -9.63 33.48
N GLN A 32 26.00 -9.89 34.75
CA GLN A 32 25.81 -8.90 35.82
C GLN A 32 26.64 -7.64 35.59
N TRP A 33 27.89 -7.80 35.13
CA TRP A 33 28.76 -6.68 34.79
C TRP A 33 28.21 -5.88 33.60
N LEU A 34 27.77 -6.55 32.54
CA LEU A 34 27.15 -5.91 31.37
C LEU A 34 25.89 -5.14 31.77
N GLY A 35 25.04 -5.72 32.61
CA GLY A 35 23.84 -5.06 33.13
C GLY A 35 24.19 -3.77 33.87
N LYS A 36 25.19 -3.81 34.76
CA LYS A 36 25.68 -2.62 35.48
C LYS A 36 26.28 -1.56 34.55
N ALA A 37 27.01 -1.97 33.52
CA ALA A 37 27.59 -1.05 32.53
C ALA A 37 26.49 -0.36 31.70
N LEU A 38 25.48 -1.12 31.25
CA LEU A 38 24.32 -0.58 30.55
C LEU A 38 23.49 0.35 31.45
N GLU A 39 23.26 -0.02 32.70
CA GLU A 39 22.57 0.85 33.67
C GLU A 39 23.33 2.15 33.93
N ALA A 40 24.65 2.13 33.97
CA ALA A 40 25.46 3.34 34.12
C ALA A 40 25.33 4.28 32.91
N ILE A 41 25.26 3.73 31.69
CA ILE A 41 25.14 4.49 30.45
C ILE A 41 23.71 5.00 30.23
N PHE A 42 22.73 4.11 30.37
CA PHE A 42 21.33 4.38 30.06
C PHE A 42 20.51 4.85 31.26
N GLY A 43 20.97 4.65 32.49
CA GLY A 43 20.30 5.12 33.71
C GLY A 43 20.02 6.63 33.77
N PRO A 44 20.95 7.53 33.41
CA PRO A 44 20.65 8.97 33.34
C PRO A 44 19.65 9.29 32.22
N LEU A 45 19.77 8.63 31.07
CA LEU A 45 18.86 8.80 29.94
C LEU A 45 17.45 8.31 30.27
N GLY A 46 17.33 7.16 30.94
CA GLY A 46 16.07 6.57 31.38
C GLY A 46 15.37 7.40 32.45
N ARG A 47 16.12 8.00 33.38
CA ARG A 47 15.56 8.97 34.34
C ARG A 47 15.05 10.23 33.65
N TRP A 48 15.81 10.78 32.71
CA TRP A 48 15.40 11.95 31.94
C TRP A 48 14.16 11.66 31.07
N LEU A 49 14.16 10.50 30.39
CA LEU A 49 13.04 10.04 29.59
C LEU A 49 11.81 9.75 30.47
N GLY A 50 11.97 9.19 31.67
CA GLY A 50 10.88 8.97 32.61
C GLY A 50 10.23 10.28 33.08
N ILE A 51 11.02 11.35 33.28
CA ILE A 51 10.51 12.68 33.61
C ILE A 51 9.80 13.33 32.40
N ALA A 52 10.35 13.15 31.20
CA ALA A 52 9.78 13.69 29.96
C ALA A 52 8.60 12.86 29.42
N TRP A 53 8.45 11.61 29.85
CA TRP A 53 7.42 10.67 29.40
C TRP A 53 6.00 11.24 29.46
N PRO A 54 5.52 11.81 30.58
CA PRO A 54 4.18 12.39 30.63
C PRO A 54 3.99 13.58 29.68
N VAL A 55 5.06 14.29 29.30
CA VAL A 55 4.99 15.37 28.31
C VAL A 55 4.88 14.78 26.90
N PHE A 56 5.71 13.78 26.58
CA PHE A 56 5.64 13.06 25.31
C PHE A 56 4.28 12.38 25.11
N GLU A 57 3.74 11.72 26.14
CA GLU A 57 2.41 11.11 26.12
C GLU A 57 1.34 12.15 25.78
N LYS A 58 1.37 13.33 26.43
CA LYS A 58 0.43 14.42 26.15
C LYS A 58 0.58 14.97 24.75
N ILE A 59 1.81 15.11 24.24
CA ILE A 59 2.05 15.56 22.85
C ILE A 59 1.48 14.54 21.86
N LEU A 60 1.73 13.25 22.08
CA LEU A 60 1.20 12.18 21.23
C LEU A 60 -0.34 12.13 21.28
N LEU A 61 -0.93 12.27 22.47
CA LEU A 61 -2.38 12.35 22.64
C LEU A 61 -2.95 13.58 21.91
N ALA A 62 -2.34 14.75 22.07
CA ALA A 62 -2.75 15.97 21.39
C ALA A 62 -2.66 15.82 19.86
N LEU A 63 -1.58 15.23 19.36
CA LEU A 63 -1.40 14.93 17.94
C LEU A 63 -2.49 13.96 17.44
N ALA A 64 -2.78 12.89 18.19
CA ALA A 64 -3.84 11.95 17.86
C ALA A 64 -5.21 12.62 17.80
N VAL A 65 -5.52 13.52 18.74
CA VAL A 65 -6.76 14.31 18.75
C VAL A 65 -6.83 15.24 17.54
N VAL A 66 -5.74 15.92 17.19
CA VAL A 66 -5.68 16.78 15.99
C VAL A 66 -5.92 15.96 14.72
N LEU A 67 -5.25 14.82 14.56
CA LEU A 67 -5.45 13.93 13.41
C LEU A 67 -6.88 13.42 13.33
N LEU A 68 -7.47 13.03 14.46
CA LEU A 68 -8.87 12.62 14.52
C LEU A 68 -9.82 13.75 14.13
N ALA A 69 -9.57 14.98 14.60
CA ALA A 69 -10.36 16.15 14.24
C ALA A 69 -10.26 16.48 12.75
N LEU A 70 -9.05 16.38 12.15
CA LEU A 70 -8.85 16.56 10.72
C LEU A 70 -9.57 15.48 9.89
N LEU A 71 -9.53 14.23 10.33
CA LEU A 71 -10.24 13.13 9.69
C LEU A 71 -11.75 13.35 9.76
N LEU A 72 -12.28 13.68 10.93
CA LEU A 72 -13.69 14.01 11.12
C LEU A 72 -14.09 15.20 10.25
N TRP A 73 -13.29 16.27 10.23
CA TRP A 73 -13.51 17.41 9.35
C TRP A 73 -13.58 17.00 7.88
N GLN A 74 -12.66 16.16 7.41
CA GLN A 74 -12.64 15.68 6.03
C GLN A 74 -13.90 14.88 5.68
N VAL A 75 -14.36 14.01 6.60
CA VAL A 75 -15.59 13.22 6.46
C VAL A 75 -16.82 14.11 6.47
N LEU A 76 -16.93 15.03 7.43
CA LEU A 76 -18.02 16.00 7.53
C LEU A 76 -18.08 16.92 6.32
N ARG A 77 -16.95 17.37 5.79
CA ARG A 77 -16.91 18.19 4.56
C ARG A 77 -17.44 17.41 3.36
N ARG A 78 -17.12 16.12 3.24
CA ARG A 78 -17.67 15.24 2.18
C ARG A 78 -19.18 15.03 2.33
N LEU A 79 -19.69 14.94 3.56
CA LEU A 79 -21.11 14.76 3.85
C LEU A 79 -21.94 16.06 3.81
N ARG A 80 -21.30 17.21 4.04
CA ARG A 80 -21.92 18.55 4.04
C ARG A 80 -21.79 19.28 2.70
N LEU A 81 -21.79 18.55 1.58
CA LEU A 81 -22.09 19.15 0.28
C LEU A 81 -23.61 19.37 0.19
N PRO A 82 -24.14 20.60 0.30
CA PRO A 82 -25.53 20.84 -0.05
C PRO A 82 -25.70 20.58 -1.55
N ARG A 83 -26.67 19.74 -1.89
CA ARG A 83 -27.19 19.54 -3.24
C ARG A 83 -27.93 20.82 -3.66
N LYS A 84 -27.19 21.89 -3.96
CA LYS A 84 -27.78 23.07 -4.58
C LYS A 84 -27.89 22.79 -6.07
N ALA A 85 -29.11 22.49 -6.49
CA ALA A 85 -29.48 22.36 -7.87
C ALA A 85 -29.14 23.65 -8.62
N GLN A 86 -28.14 23.57 -9.49
CA GLN A 86 -28.10 24.33 -10.72
C GLN A 86 -27.58 23.36 -11.76
N ALA A 87 -28.49 22.90 -12.62
CA ALA A 87 -28.12 22.31 -13.88
C ALA A 87 -27.84 23.47 -14.84
N PRO A 88 -26.58 23.65 -15.28
CA PRO A 88 -26.29 23.95 -16.66
C PRO A 88 -26.07 22.60 -17.35
N GLU A 89 -27.06 22.22 -18.16
CA GLU A 89 -26.86 21.71 -19.52
C GLU A 89 -25.59 20.90 -19.76
N ALA A 90 -25.75 19.56 -19.77
CA ALA A 90 -25.00 18.59 -20.56
C ALA A 90 -23.52 18.90 -20.91
N ALA A 91 -22.72 19.35 -19.95
CA ALA A 91 -21.28 19.29 -20.08
C ALA A 91 -20.88 17.85 -19.80
N HIS A 92 -20.61 17.10 -20.86
CA HIS A 92 -19.99 15.79 -20.80
C HIS A 92 -18.82 15.89 -19.82
N TRP A 93 -18.94 15.23 -18.66
CA TRP A 93 -17.83 15.06 -17.73
C TRP A 93 -16.81 14.15 -18.42
N THR A 94 -15.99 14.77 -19.25
CA THR A 94 -14.69 14.24 -19.62
C THR A 94 -13.77 14.61 -18.46
N PRO A 95 -13.04 13.67 -17.84
CA PRO A 95 -12.01 14.03 -16.90
C PRO A 95 -11.15 15.12 -17.54
N ASP A 96 -11.03 16.24 -16.85
CA ASP A 96 -10.41 17.47 -17.32
C ASP A 96 -9.11 17.14 -18.07
N ARG A 97 -9.14 17.30 -19.40
CA ARG A 97 -8.01 17.02 -20.29
C ARG A 97 -6.76 17.75 -19.82
N ALA A 98 -6.92 18.89 -19.13
CA ALA A 98 -5.82 19.62 -18.51
C ALA A 98 -5.20 18.87 -17.31
N ALA A 99 -5.98 18.20 -16.47
CA ALA A 99 -5.48 17.34 -15.39
C ALA A 99 -4.85 16.03 -15.92
N ALA A 100 -5.22 15.57 -17.12
CA ALA A 100 -4.50 14.49 -17.79
C ALA A 100 -3.15 14.96 -18.33
N LEU A 101 -3.07 16.19 -18.86
CA LEU A 101 -1.86 16.79 -19.46
C LEU A 101 -0.83 17.27 -18.42
N VAL A 102 -1.24 17.94 -17.35
CA VAL A 102 -0.33 18.39 -16.26
C VAL A 102 0.36 17.20 -15.57
N LEU A 103 -0.25 16.02 -15.64
CA LEU A 103 0.23 14.85 -14.94
C LEU A 103 1.14 13.93 -15.79
N LEU A 104 1.33 14.25 -17.08
CA LEU A 104 2.37 13.63 -17.92
C LEU A 104 3.77 14.19 -17.61
N GLU A 105 3.85 15.38 -17.01
CA GLU A 105 5.10 16.11 -16.77
C GLU A 105 6.08 15.33 -15.86
N ASP A 106 5.58 14.67 -14.82
CA ASP A 106 6.42 13.88 -13.91
C ASP A 106 7.02 12.65 -14.61
N ALA A 107 6.24 11.98 -15.47
CA ALA A 107 6.71 10.83 -16.23
C ALA A 107 7.71 11.26 -17.32
N ASP A 108 7.42 12.37 -18.01
CA ASP A 108 8.31 12.97 -19.02
C ASP A 108 9.64 13.41 -18.40
N ARG A 109 9.64 13.95 -17.16
CA ARG A 109 10.87 14.28 -16.41
C ARG A 109 11.71 13.04 -16.11
N LEU A 110 11.11 11.98 -15.59
CA LEU A 110 11.81 10.71 -15.33
C LEU A 110 12.43 10.14 -16.62
N ALA A 111 11.69 10.21 -17.73
CA ALA A 111 12.20 9.77 -19.02
C ALA A 111 13.33 10.65 -19.55
N ALA A 112 13.31 11.97 -19.27
CA ALA A 112 14.40 12.88 -19.62
C ALA A 112 15.70 12.56 -18.85
N GLU A 113 15.59 12.05 -17.61
CA GLU A 113 16.70 11.53 -16.80
C GLU A 113 17.19 10.14 -17.27
N GLY A 114 16.55 9.54 -18.29
CA GLY A 114 16.86 8.19 -18.77
C GLY A 114 16.24 7.07 -17.93
N ARG A 115 15.36 7.40 -16.98
CA ARG A 115 14.71 6.46 -16.05
C ARG A 115 13.40 5.94 -16.64
N TYR A 116 13.51 5.21 -17.76
CA TYR A 116 12.35 4.77 -18.55
C TYR A 116 11.47 3.74 -17.83
N ASP A 117 12.06 2.85 -17.01
CA ASP A 117 11.31 1.86 -16.23
C ASP A 117 10.36 2.55 -15.25
N GLU A 118 10.87 3.56 -14.54
CA GLU A 118 10.12 4.33 -13.56
C GLU A 118 9.07 5.22 -14.22
N ALA A 119 9.42 5.85 -15.34
CA ALA A 119 8.48 6.64 -16.12
C ALA A 119 7.29 5.78 -16.60
N ALA A 120 7.55 4.59 -17.15
CA ALA A 120 6.51 3.65 -17.57
C ALA A 120 5.69 3.11 -16.37
N HIS A 121 6.33 2.85 -15.23
CA HIS A 121 5.66 2.42 -14.01
C HIS A 121 4.71 3.50 -13.48
N LEU A 122 5.11 4.77 -13.52
CA LEU A 122 4.26 5.90 -13.14
C LEU A 122 3.02 6.00 -14.03
N LEU A 123 3.18 5.81 -15.35
CA LEU A 123 2.03 5.75 -16.27
C LEU A 123 1.07 4.60 -15.92
N LEU A 124 1.60 3.42 -15.57
CA LEU A 124 0.77 2.28 -15.18
C LEU A 124 -0.04 2.57 -13.91
N GLN A 125 0.61 3.03 -12.84
CA GLN A 125 -0.05 3.37 -11.57
C GLN A 125 -1.16 4.39 -11.79
N ARG A 126 -0.89 5.38 -12.64
CA ARG A 126 -1.81 6.44 -12.97
C ARG A 126 -3.03 5.92 -13.74
N SER A 127 -2.83 5.06 -14.72
CA SER A 127 -3.92 4.43 -15.45
C SER A 127 -4.83 3.61 -14.52
N VAL A 128 -4.26 2.86 -13.58
CA VAL A 128 -5.04 2.13 -12.55
C VAL A 128 -5.85 3.12 -11.70
N GLY A 129 -5.25 4.23 -11.27
CA GLY A 129 -5.94 5.28 -10.52
C GLY A 129 -7.11 5.90 -11.30
N GLN A 130 -6.97 6.13 -12.60
CA GLN A 130 -8.05 6.66 -13.45
C GLN A 130 -9.21 5.67 -13.61
N ILE A 131 -8.92 4.37 -13.76
CA ILE A 131 -9.94 3.31 -13.78
C ILE A 131 -10.70 3.28 -12.45
N GLY A 132 -9.98 3.29 -11.33
CA GLY A 132 -10.58 3.27 -10.00
C GLY A 132 -11.40 4.52 -9.68
N ALA A 133 -10.98 5.69 -10.18
CA ALA A 133 -11.75 6.93 -10.03
C ALA A 133 -13.05 6.91 -10.86
N ALA A 134 -13.01 6.35 -12.07
CA ALA A 134 -14.21 6.22 -12.91
C ALA A 134 -15.21 5.20 -12.35
N ARG A 135 -14.71 4.05 -11.89
CA ARG A 135 -15.50 2.93 -11.35
C ARG A 135 -14.76 2.26 -10.19
N PRO A 136 -15.00 2.69 -8.94
CA PRO A 136 -14.36 2.09 -7.76
C PRO A 136 -14.62 0.59 -7.63
N ASP A 137 -15.82 0.14 -8.02
CA ASP A 137 -16.25 -1.26 -7.89
C ASP A 137 -15.53 -2.23 -8.85
N TRP A 138 -14.75 -1.72 -9.81
CA TRP A 138 -14.00 -2.55 -10.75
C TRP A 138 -12.64 -3.01 -10.22
N LEU A 139 -12.10 -2.33 -9.20
CA LEU A 139 -10.76 -2.62 -8.67
C LEU A 139 -10.85 -3.04 -7.20
N GLY A 140 -10.31 -4.22 -6.90
CA GLY A 140 -10.09 -4.70 -5.54
C GLY A 140 -8.68 -4.38 -5.04
N PRO A 141 -8.42 -4.52 -3.72
CA PRO A 141 -7.09 -4.29 -3.14
C PRO A 141 -5.97 -5.14 -3.75
N ALA A 142 -6.31 -6.29 -4.32
CA ALA A 142 -5.37 -7.24 -4.94
C ALA A 142 -5.49 -7.31 -6.47
N SER A 143 -6.17 -6.35 -7.11
CA SER A 143 -6.35 -6.38 -8.57
C SER A 143 -5.00 -6.31 -9.30
N THR A 144 -4.77 -7.29 -10.17
CA THR A 144 -3.55 -7.35 -10.98
C THR A 144 -3.72 -6.61 -12.30
N ALA A 145 -2.62 -6.14 -12.90
CA ALA A 145 -2.66 -5.49 -14.22
C ALA A 145 -3.29 -6.40 -15.28
N ARG A 146 -3.04 -7.71 -15.22
CA ARG A 146 -3.66 -8.70 -16.12
C ARG A 146 -5.17 -8.78 -15.92
N GLU A 147 -5.66 -8.85 -14.69
CA GLU A 147 -7.11 -8.84 -14.43
C GLU A 147 -7.78 -7.58 -14.98
N ILE A 148 -7.14 -6.41 -14.80
CA ILE A 148 -7.63 -5.14 -15.29
C ILE A 148 -7.75 -5.13 -16.83
N THR A 149 -6.82 -5.78 -17.54
CA THR A 149 -6.90 -5.95 -19.01
C THR A 149 -8.05 -6.85 -19.46
N HIS A 150 -8.75 -7.53 -18.57
CA HIS A 150 -9.90 -8.39 -18.89
C HIS A 150 -11.23 -7.84 -18.37
N LEU A 151 -11.28 -6.60 -17.84
CA LEU A 151 -12.51 -6.00 -17.36
C LEU A 151 -13.51 -5.79 -18.51
N PRO A 152 -14.71 -6.42 -18.46
CA PRO A 152 -15.67 -6.36 -19.55
C PRO A 152 -16.30 -4.96 -19.72
N GLY A 153 -16.36 -4.17 -18.65
CA GLY A 153 -16.88 -2.80 -18.68
C GLY A 153 -15.90 -1.76 -19.24
N LEU A 154 -14.60 -2.10 -19.36
CA LEU A 154 -13.60 -1.17 -19.85
C LEU A 154 -13.69 -1.05 -21.38
N PRO A 155 -13.77 0.16 -21.95
CA PRO A 155 -13.78 0.35 -23.40
C PRO A 155 -12.60 -0.34 -24.06
N GLU A 156 -12.85 -0.95 -25.22
CA GLU A 156 -11.84 -1.75 -25.93
C GLU A 156 -10.55 -0.96 -26.21
N GLY A 157 -10.67 0.32 -26.60
CA GLY A 157 -9.51 1.20 -26.82
C GLY A 157 -8.68 1.41 -25.55
N ALA A 158 -9.34 1.70 -24.42
CA ALA A 158 -8.69 1.86 -23.11
C ALA A 158 -8.01 0.56 -22.66
N ARG A 159 -8.68 -0.59 -22.86
CA ARG A 159 -8.15 -1.90 -22.49
C ARG A 159 -6.87 -2.26 -23.25
N ARG A 160 -6.87 -2.04 -24.58
CA ARG A 160 -5.67 -2.26 -25.42
C ARG A 160 -4.52 -1.33 -25.03
N ALA A 161 -4.81 -0.05 -24.86
CA ALA A 161 -3.83 0.95 -24.45
C ALA A 161 -3.20 0.62 -23.09
N PHE A 162 -4.03 0.26 -22.10
CA PHE A 162 -3.59 -0.19 -20.78
C PHE A 162 -2.71 -1.45 -20.87
N ALA A 163 -3.09 -2.43 -21.70
CA ALA A 163 -2.32 -3.67 -21.90
C ALA A 163 -0.91 -3.41 -22.46
N VAL A 164 -0.75 -2.42 -23.35
CA VAL A 164 0.57 -2.03 -23.88
C VAL A 164 1.46 -1.50 -22.77
N ILE A 165 0.95 -0.61 -21.91
CA ILE A 165 1.70 -0.04 -20.77
C ILE A 165 2.05 -1.15 -19.78
N ALA A 166 1.07 -1.95 -19.36
CA ALA A 166 1.25 -3.06 -18.43
C ALA A 166 2.28 -4.07 -18.93
N GLY A 167 2.21 -4.48 -20.19
CA GLY A 167 3.14 -5.44 -20.78
C GLY A 167 4.60 -4.96 -20.79
N ARG A 168 4.85 -3.66 -21.02
CA ARG A 168 6.20 -3.08 -20.94
C ARG A 168 6.73 -3.09 -19.51
N VAL A 169 5.91 -2.65 -18.55
CA VAL A 169 6.29 -2.65 -17.13
C VAL A 169 6.53 -4.08 -16.63
N GLU A 170 5.65 -5.03 -16.95
CA GLU A 170 5.82 -6.45 -16.60
C GLU A 170 7.13 -7.01 -17.18
N ARG A 171 7.46 -6.67 -18.43
CA ARG A 171 8.72 -7.11 -19.04
C ARG A 171 9.94 -6.52 -18.32
N SER A 172 9.88 -5.27 -17.89
CA SER A 172 10.97 -4.65 -17.13
C SER A 172 11.16 -5.29 -15.76
N LEU A 173 10.05 -5.51 -15.04
CA LEU A 173 10.06 -6.01 -13.66
C LEU A 173 10.36 -7.51 -13.60
N PHE A 174 9.75 -8.31 -14.48
CA PHE A 174 9.83 -9.78 -14.40
C PHE A 174 10.85 -10.40 -15.34
N ALA A 175 11.11 -9.79 -16.50
CA ALA A 175 12.12 -10.30 -17.44
C ALA A 175 13.49 -9.62 -17.27
N LEU A 176 13.63 -8.71 -16.29
CA LEU A 176 14.86 -7.95 -16.00
C LEU A 176 15.44 -7.26 -17.26
N ARG A 177 14.56 -6.85 -18.18
CA ARG A 177 14.95 -6.13 -19.41
C ARG A 177 14.65 -4.65 -19.22
N PRO A 178 15.65 -3.79 -18.99
CA PRO A 178 15.41 -2.37 -18.82
C PRO A 178 14.75 -1.79 -20.06
N LEU A 179 13.79 -0.90 -19.87
CA LEU A 179 13.11 -0.22 -20.96
C LEU A 179 14.03 0.82 -21.59
N GLY A 180 14.01 0.86 -22.92
CA GLY A 180 14.68 1.90 -23.68
C GLY A 180 13.77 3.07 -24.04
N ARG A 181 14.33 4.05 -24.73
CA ARG A 181 13.59 5.20 -25.27
C ARG A 181 12.41 4.80 -26.17
N GLU A 182 12.56 3.75 -26.97
CA GLU A 182 11.50 3.25 -27.86
C GLU A 182 10.33 2.67 -27.06
N ASP A 183 10.63 1.90 -26.02
CA ASP A 183 9.63 1.32 -25.14
C ASP A 183 8.87 2.41 -24.38
N TRP A 184 9.61 3.41 -23.88
CA TRP A 184 9.04 4.60 -23.27
C TRP A 184 8.09 5.33 -24.23
N THR A 185 8.54 5.60 -25.46
CA THR A 185 7.73 6.31 -26.47
C THR A 185 6.44 5.55 -26.77
N THR A 186 6.53 4.22 -26.87
CA THR A 186 5.37 3.32 -27.04
C THR A 186 4.42 3.40 -25.85
N ALA A 187 4.93 3.30 -24.63
CA ALA A 187 4.13 3.37 -23.40
C ALA A 187 3.44 4.74 -23.25
N ARG A 188 4.15 5.83 -23.59
CA ARG A 188 3.64 7.20 -23.56
C ARG A 188 2.52 7.41 -24.59
N ALA A 189 2.70 6.92 -25.81
CA ALA A 189 1.65 6.98 -26.85
C ALA A 189 0.41 6.19 -26.41
N ALA A 190 0.59 4.97 -25.89
CA ALA A 190 -0.50 4.19 -25.35
C ALA A 190 -1.22 4.92 -24.19
N TYR A 191 -0.49 5.60 -23.31
CA TYR A 191 -1.12 6.39 -22.25
C TYR A 191 -1.95 7.56 -22.79
N ALA A 192 -1.48 8.23 -23.85
CA ALA A 192 -2.25 9.28 -24.51
C ALA A 192 -3.57 8.72 -25.09
N ASP A 193 -3.52 7.56 -25.75
CA ASP A 193 -4.72 6.89 -26.26
C ASP A 193 -5.67 6.46 -25.14
N PHE A 194 -5.13 5.95 -24.03
CA PHE A 194 -5.89 5.60 -22.83
C PHE A 194 -6.59 6.81 -22.21
N ALA A 195 -5.87 7.93 -22.06
CA ALA A 195 -6.41 9.15 -21.45
C ALA A 195 -7.52 9.81 -22.27
N LEU A 196 -7.53 9.58 -23.60
CA LEU A 196 -8.58 10.05 -24.49
C LEU A 196 -9.80 9.11 -24.53
N ALA A 197 -9.68 7.88 -24.04
CA ALA A 197 -10.77 6.91 -24.05
C ALA A 197 -11.84 7.29 -23.01
N PRO A 198 -13.13 7.34 -23.40
CA PRO A 198 -14.21 7.69 -22.49
C PRO A 198 -14.45 6.54 -21.51
N LEU A 199 -14.01 6.71 -20.26
CA LEU A 199 -14.32 5.75 -19.19
C LEU A 199 -15.74 6.01 -18.68
N PRO A 200 -16.60 4.99 -18.58
CA PRO A 200 -17.96 5.18 -18.07
C PRO A 200 -17.91 5.57 -16.59
N SER A 201 -18.47 6.72 -16.25
CA SER A 201 -18.61 7.17 -14.87
C SER A 201 -19.72 6.41 -14.15
N ALA A 202 -19.53 6.12 -12.85
CA ALA A 202 -20.51 5.40 -12.04
C ALA A 202 -21.92 6.03 -12.01
N ASP A 203 -22.05 7.33 -12.32
CA ASP A 203 -23.33 8.07 -12.31
C ASP A 203 -24.20 7.88 -13.57
N GLY A 204 -23.70 7.24 -14.64
CA GLY A 204 -24.39 7.14 -15.94
C GLY A 204 -25.29 5.92 -16.15
N ALA A 205 -25.49 5.07 -15.12
CA ALA A 205 -26.25 3.82 -15.23
C ALA A 205 -27.45 3.78 -14.26
N ARG A 206 -28.29 4.82 -14.30
CA ARG A 206 -29.61 4.83 -13.66
C ARG A 206 -30.68 5.22 -14.66
#